data_AF-A0A932GH99-F1
#
_entry.id   AF-A0A932GH99-F1
#
_cell.length_a   1.000
_cell.length_b   1.000
_cell.length_c   1.000
_cell.angle_alpha   90.00
_cell.angle_beta   90.00
_cell.angle_gamma   90.00
#
_symmetry.space_group_name_H-M   'P 1'
#
loop_
_entity.id
_entity.type
_entity.pdbx_description
1 polymer ?
#
loop_
_entity_poly.entity_id
_entity_poly.type
_entity_poly.pdbx_seq_one_letter_code
_entity_poly.pdbx_strand_id
1 'polypeptide(L)'
;MRKARPERFGISLRDEKGGTPLPLPPRRMWPVGIFFGVAFVIFAAIAWSQISSMRGHEIRSVFDLAFILFQGFWVLGWSVGVFFLGAMTVLFFFYGESAQVAGERLIYTPRLGPLRLRCEYDLAKIRNLRLEVAERHPKETVRISFDYGNGSSGLGDAMDRAEAEKLIAVIRDAAARVPRVAADETAAPPPALEPSRAPLRARAAAPPERREPPPPLASPSTLALIGANLVPLAGVLFLDWKLGEVMVLFWAESAVIGFWNVIKLAVVAKWAAIFVAPFFVGHFGGFMAGHFLFIYYFFVRGLDAAGPEPGVWNALLDLFAPLWPALMALFISHGVSFFTNYIGRREYLGMDTKTQMGEPYKRIIVMHLTIILGGGLTMIFRIPAAALLLLIALKTATDLYAHRKEHSR
;
A
#
# COMPACT_ATOMS: atom_id res chain seq x y z
N MET A 1 -12.85 -28.25 4.16
CA MET A 1 -13.71 -28.15 5.36
C MET A 1 -13.67 -26.73 5.90
N ARG A 2 -14.80 -26.16 6.34
CA ARG A 2 -14.88 -24.79 6.88
C ARG A 2 -14.41 -24.78 8.34
N LYS A 3 -13.48 -23.88 8.70
CA LYS A 3 -12.99 -23.76 10.09
C LYS A 3 -14.09 -23.21 11.00
N ALA A 4 -14.30 -23.84 12.15
CA ALA A 4 -15.30 -23.37 13.11
C ALA A 4 -14.97 -21.95 13.61
N ARG A 5 -16.01 -21.14 13.87
CA ARG A 5 -15.87 -19.83 14.52
C ARG A 5 -16.17 -19.98 16.02
N PRO A 6 -15.28 -19.50 16.90
CA PRO A 6 -15.53 -19.51 18.34
C PRO A 6 -16.68 -18.56 18.69
N GLU A 7 -17.29 -18.77 19.86
CA GLU A 7 -18.37 -17.93 20.37
C GLU A 7 -17.86 -16.55 20.79
N ARG A 8 -16.66 -16.53 21.37
CA ARG A 8 -15.91 -15.29 21.65
C ARG A 8 -14.48 -15.44 21.19
N PHE A 9 -13.97 -14.37 20.60
CA PHE A 9 -12.57 -14.22 20.22
C PHE A 9 -12.01 -12.95 20.86
N GLY A 10 -10.87 -13.06 21.53
CA GLY A 10 -10.25 -11.93 22.22
C GLY A 10 -8.72 -12.00 22.21
N ILE A 11 -8.08 -10.86 22.46
CA ILE A 11 -6.62 -10.75 22.59
C ILE A 11 -6.32 -10.29 24.02
N SER A 12 -5.43 -11.00 24.72
CA SER A 12 -5.05 -10.67 26.10
C SER A 12 -3.55 -10.83 26.32
N LEU A 13 -3.01 -10.08 27.30
CA LEU A 13 -1.63 -10.19 27.78
C LEU A 13 -1.53 -10.95 29.11
N ARG A 14 -2.66 -11.24 29.77
CA ARG A 14 -2.69 -11.88 31.10
C ARG A 14 -3.19 -13.33 31.05
N ASP A 15 -2.63 -14.16 31.94
CA ASP A 15 -3.16 -15.49 32.25
C ASP A 15 -4.57 -15.39 32.79
N GLU A 16 -5.44 -16.27 32.28
CA GLU A 16 -6.77 -16.44 32.79
C GLU A 16 -6.71 -17.47 33.91
N LYS A 17 -7.20 -17.10 35.10
CA LYS A 17 -7.16 -17.95 36.29
C LYS A 17 -8.55 -18.55 36.53
N GLY A 18 -8.60 -19.80 37.01
CA GLY A 18 -9.83 -20.40 37.54
C GLY A 18 -10.47 -21.52 36.73
N GLY A 19 -9.80 -22.04 35.68
CA GLY A 19 -10.25 -23.24 34.94
C GLY A 19 -9.40 -24.48 35.23
N THR A 20 -9.93 -25.66 34.97
CA THR A 20 -9.17 -26.92 34.99
C THR A 20 -8.27 -26.97 33.75
N PRO A 21 -6.94 -26.98 33.90
CA PRO A 21 -6.02 -26.96 32.77
C PRO A 21 -6.08 -28.29 31.99
N LEU A 22 -6.10 -28.19 30.67
CA LEU A 22 -5.93 -29.32 29.75
C LEU A 22 -4.49 -29.28 29.25
N PRO A 23 -3.60 -30.17 29.75
CA PRO A 23 -2.20 -30.18 29.33
C PRO A 23 -2.11 -30.64 27.86
N LEU A 24 -1.94 -29.68 26.96
CA LEU A 24 -1.67 -29.95 25.56
C LEU A 24 -0.17 -30.16 25.35
N PRO A 25 0.26 -31.09 24.48
CA PRO A 25 1.66 -31.21 24.13
C PRO A 25 2.17 -29.93 23.45
N PRO A 26 3.46 -29.59 23.63
CA PRO A 26 4.04 -28.40 23.04
C PRO A 26 4.05 -28.53 21.52
N ARG A 27 3.38 -27.60 20.84
CA ARG A 27 3.39 -27.53 19.39
C ARG A 27 4.74 -27.02 18.89
N ARG A 28 5.43 -27.85 18.09
CA ARG A 28 6.74 -27.50 17.54
C ARG A 28 6.61 -26.55 16.36
N MET A 29 6.61 -25.25 16.65
CA MET A 29 6.66 -24.19 15.63
C MET A 29 8.08 -23.74 15.28
N TRP A 30 9.12 -24.34 15.90
CA TRP A 30 10.51 -24.02 15.60
C TRP A 30 10.89 -24.12 14.11
N PRO A 31 10.35 -25.02 13.26
CA PRO A 31 10.70 -25.01 11.83
C PRO A 31 10.19 -23.76 11.12
N VAL A 32 9.01 -23.27 11.52
CA VAL A 32 8.45 -22.01 11.04
C VAL A 32 9.28 -20.84 11.56
N GLY A 33 9.67 -20.87 12.83
CA GLY A 33 10.58 -19.90 13.42
C GLY A 33 11.93 -19.83 12.69
N ILE A 34 12.54 -20.97 12.34
CA ILE A 34 13.77 -21.03 11.54
C ILE A 34 13.55 -20.45 10.15
N PHE A 35 12.46 -20.78 9.47
CA PHE A 35 12.16 -20.20 8.16
C PHE A 35 12.16 -18.67 8.20
N PHE A 36 11.43 -18.08 9.16
CA PHE A 36 11.43 -16.62 9.35
C PHE A 36 12.80 -16.10 9.79
N GLY A 37 13.53 -16.83 10.65
CA GLY A 37 14.86 -16.45 11.12
C GLY A 37 15.93 -16.42 10.03
N VAL A 38 15.94 -17.41 9.14
CA VAL A 38 16.83 -17.45 7.97
C VAL A 38 16.50 -16.29 7.03
N ALA A 39 15.22 -16.07 6.73
CA ALA A 39 14.80 -14.92 5.93
C ALA A 39 15.22 -13.59 6.58
N PHE A 40 15.02 -13.44 7.89
CA PHE A 40 15.45 -12.27 8.66
C PHE A 40 16.96 -12.01 8.50
N VAL A 41 17.81 -13.03 8.71
CA VAL A 41 19.27 -12.87 8.59
C VAL A 41 19.69 -12.47 7.18
N ILE A 42 19.13 -13.11 6.15
CA ILE A 42 19.42 -12.77 4.74
C ILE A 42 19.07 -11.31 4.46
N PHE A 43 17.84 -10.90 4.78
CA PHE A 43 17.37 -9.54 4.47
C PHE A 43 18.02 -8.48 5.36
N ALA A 44 18.34 -8.79 6.61
CA ALA A 44 19.12 -7.92 7.49
C ALA A 44 20.54 -7.72 6.95
N ALA A 45 21.19 -8.76 6.42
CA ALA A 45 22.49 -8.64 5.79
C ALA A 45 22.46 -7.76 4.52
N ILE A 46 21.43 -7.90 3.68
CA ILE A 46 21.21 -7.03 2.52
C ILE A 46 21.00 -5.58 2.95
N ALA A 47 20.14 -5.34 3.94
CA ALA A 47 19.88 -4.00 4.46
C ALA A 47 21.16 -3.39 5.07
N TRP A 48 21.94 -4.16 5.82
CA TRP A 48 23.21 -3.73 6.37
C TRP A 48 24.23 -3.41 5.29
N SER A 49 24.34 -4.24 4.25
CA SER A 49 25.21 -4.01 3.10
C SER A 49 24.87 -2.68 2.41
N GLN A 50 23.59 -2.41 2.18
CA GLN A 50 23.13 -1.13 1.61
C GLN A 50 23.43 0.06 2.53
N ILE A 51 23.19 -0.06 3.84
CA ILE A 51 23.54 1.02 4.80
C ILE A 51 25.05 1.26 4.80
N SER A 52 25.85 0.19 4.73
CA SER A 52 27.31 0.29 4.73
C SER A 52 27.85 0.93 3.46
N SER A 53 27.23 0.70 2.30
CA SER A 53 27.64 1.33 1.04
C SER A 53 27.36 2.84 1.01
N MET A 54 26.37 3.30 1.78
CA MET A 54 26.06 4.71 1.95
C MET A 54 26.97 5.43 2.96
N ARG A 55 27.63 4.69 3.87
CA ARG A 55 28.50 5.29 4.89
C ARG A 55 29.77 5.86 4.24
N GLY A 56 30.00 7.16 4.46
CA GLY A 56 31.16 7.86 3.90
C GLY A 56 30.99 8.34 2.46
N HIS A 57 29.78 8.21 1.89
CA HIS A 57 29.48 8.76 0.57
C HIS A 57 29.35 10.29 0.66
N GLU A 58 30.23 11.02 0.00
CA GLU A 58 30.16 12.48 -0.07
C GLU A 58 29.21 12.90 -1.19
N ILE A 59 28.28 13.80 -0.89
CA ILE A 59 27.34 14.33 -1.88
C ILE A 59 28.01 15.47 -2.65
N ARG A 60 28.63 15.14 -3.79
CA ARG A 60 29.35 16.12 -4.61
C ARG A 60 28.56 16.51 -5.85
N SER A 61 27.82 15.58 -6.44
CA SER A 61 27.03 15.78 -7.67
C SER A 61 25.52 15.65 -7.45
N VAL A 62 24.74 16.05 -8.46
CA VAL A 62 23.29 15.83 -8.48
C VAL A 62 22.96 14.32 -8.49
N PHE A 63 23.78 13.51 -9.17
CA PHE A 63 23.65 12.06 -9.16
C PHE A 63 23.82 11.47 -7.76
N ASP A 64 24.86 11.87 -7.02
CA ASP A 64 25.12 11.36 -5.66
C ASP A 64 23.94 11.66 -4.72
N LEU A 65 23.37 12.87 -4.82
CA LEU A 65 22.21 13.25 -4.03
C LEU A 65 20.99 12.39 -4.38
N ALA A 66 20.66 12.26 -5.67
CA ALA A 66 19.54 11.45 -6.12
C ALA A 66 19.70 9.99 -5.70
N PHE A 67 20.92 9.46 -5.81
CA PHE A 67 21.28 8.10 -5.42
C PHE A 67 21.12 7.88 -3.92
N ILE A 68 21.67 8.76 -3.07
CA ILE A 68 21.55 8.65 -1.61
C ILE A 68 20.10 8.77 -1.15
N LEU A 69 19.33 9.71 -1.70
CA LEU A 69 17.92 9.87 -1.34
C LEU A 69 17.11 8.62 -1.73
N PHE A 70 17.35 8.08 -2.93
CA PHE A 70 16.69 6.87 -3.40
C PHE A 70 17.06 5.64 -2.56
N GLN A 71 18.35 5.42 -2.30
CA GLN A 71 18.82 4.33 -1.46
C GLN A 71 18.30 4.47 -0.02
N GLY A 72 18.34 5.67 0.56
CA GLY A 72 17.87 5.92 1.92
C GLY A 72 16.38 5.61 2.09
N PHE A 73 15.56 6.03 1.12
CA PHE A 73 14.15 5.64 1.09
C PHE A 73 13.97 4.12 1.02
N TRP A 74 14.73 3.45 0.15
CA TRP A 74 14.62 2.01 -0.02
C TRP A 74 15.03 1.26 1.25
N VAL A 75 16.15 1.64 1.86
CA VAL A 75 16.62 1.10 3.15
C VAL A 75 15.57 1.24 4.24
N LEU A 76 14.88 2.39 4.32
CA LEU A 76 13.79 2.59 5.27
C LEU A 76 12.65 1.58 5.03
N GLY A 77 12.27 1.36 3.77
CA GLY A 77 11.27 0.36 3.39
C GLY A 77 11.68 -1.08 3.76
N TRP A 78 12.91 -1.48 3.43
CA TRP A 78 13.46 -2.78 3.80
C TRP A 78 13.48 -3.00 5.32
N SER A 79 13.80 -1.95 6.09
CA SER A 79 13.88 -2.02 7.55
C SER A 79 12.56 -2.45 8.19
N VAL A 80 11.42 -2.04 7.63
CA VAL A 80 10.08 -2.49 8.11
C VAL A 80 9.89 -3.99 7.89
N GLY A 81 10.25 -4.49 6.71
CA GLY A 81 10.17 -5.92 6.38
C GLY A 81 11.11 -6.76 7.25
N VAL A 82 12.36 -6.31 7.42
CA VAL A 82 13.35 -6.96 8.28
C VAL A 82 12.87 -7.00 9.73
N PHE A 83 12.34 -5.88 10.25
CA PHE A 83 11.76 -5.84 11.60
C PHE A 83 10.61 -6.84 11.75
N PHE A 84 9.69 -6.88 10.78
CA PHE A 84 8.57 -7.82 10.79
C PHE A 84 9.05 -9.29 10.79
N LEU A 85 10.03 -9.63 9.95
CA LEU A 85 10.60 -10.97 9.91
C LEU A 85 11.23 -11.34 11.26
N GLY A 86 12.04 -10.46 11.84
CA GLY A 86 12.66 -10.69 13.15
C GLY A 86 11.63 -10.84 14.27
N ALA A 87 10.58 -10.00 14.27
CA ALA A 87 9.46 -10.12 15.20
C ALA A 87 8.75 -11.47 15.04
N MET A 88 8.45 -11.90 13.81
CA MET A 88 7.83 -13.20 13.54
C MET A 88 8.72 -14.36 13.99
N THR A 89 10.04 -14.29 13.76
CA THR A 89 11.00 -15.27 14.27
C THR A 89 10.85 -15.44 15.76
N VAL A 90 10.98 -14.35 16.54
CA VAL A 90 10.85 -14.39 18.00
C VAL A 90 9.48 -14.97 18.40
N LEU A 91 8.41 -14.46 17.80
CA LEU A 91 7.04 -14.89 18.11
C LEU A 91 6.80 -16.38 17.88
N PHE A 92 7.34 -16.98 16.83
CA PHE A 92 7.21 -18.41 16.56
C PHE A 92 8.13 -19.29 17.40
N PHE A 93 9.30 -18.81 17.80
CA PHE A 93 10.17 -19.52 18.75
C PHE A 93 9.56 -19.60 20.15
N PHE A 94 8.80 -18.58 20.56
CA PHE A 94 8.03 -18.55 21.81
C PHE A 94 6.55 -18.91 21.62
N TYR A 95 6.23 -19.66 20.56
CA TYR A 95 4.87 -20.14 20.36
C TYR A 95 4.53 -21.23 21.38
N GLY A 96 3.35 -21.15 21.96
CA GLY A 96 2.81 -22.18 22.83
C GLY A 96 1.30 -22.27 22.67
N GLU A 97 0.72 -23.37 23.12
CA GLU A 97 -0.73 -23.50 23.20
C GLU A 97 -1.11 -23.87 24.64
N SER A 98 -2.33 -23.58 25.01
CA SER A 98 -2.91 -24.00 26.28
C SER A 98 -4.41 -24.09 26.10
N ALA A 99 -5.03 -25.09 26.72
CA ALA A 99 -6.46 -25.19 26.81
C ALA A 99 -6.87 -25.36 28.27
N GLN A 100 -8.08 -24.91 28.59
CA GLN A 100 -8.66 -25.12 29.90
C GLN A 100 -10.17 -25.20 29.79
N VAL A 101 -10.78 -25.92 30.74
CA VAL A 101 -12.22 -25.94 30.92
C VAL A 101 -12.57 -25.03 32.09
N ALA A 102 -13.39 -24.00 31.85
CA ALA A 102 -13.81 -23.05 32.88
C ALA A 102 -15.35 -22.97 32.87
N GLY A 103 -15.98 -23.60 33.86
CA GLY A 103 -17.44 -23.73 33.93
C GLY A 103 -17.99 -24.46 32.70
N GLU A 104 -18.85 -23.77 31.94
CA GLU A 104 -19.52 -24.31 30.74
C GLU A 104 -18.72 -24.08 29.44
N ARG A 105 -17.48 -23.59 29.53
CA ARG A 105 -16.69 -23.20 28.35
C ARG A 105 -15.40 -23.99 28.22
N LEU A 106 -15.08 -24.33 26.97
CA LEU A 106 -13.75 -24.75 26.54
C LEU A 106 -13.00 -23.52 26.01
N ILE A 107 -11.92 -23.15 26.68
CA ILE A 107 -11.09 -22.00 26.32
C ILE A 107 -9.79 -22.51 25.72
N TYR A 108 -9.59 -22.27 24.43
CA TYR A 108 -8.35 -22.58 23.73
C TYR A 108 -7.55 -21.29 23.50
N THR A 109 -6.30 -21.27 23.96
CA THR A 109 -5.46 -20.08 23.95
C THR A 109 -4.12 -20.35 23.25
N PRO A 110 -4.03 -20.16 21.93
CA PRO A 110 -2.76 -20.00 21.23
C PRO A 110 -1.99 -18.78 21.77
N ARG A 111 -0.74 -19.01 22.15
CA ARG A 111 0.23 -18.02 22.61
C ARG A 111 1.26 -17.79 21.52
N LEU A 112 1.34 -16.57 21.04
CA LEU A 112 2.32 -16.10 20.08
C LEU A 112 3.22 -15.11 20.82
N GLY A 113 4.27 -15.60 21.48
CA GLY A 113 5.07 -14.82 22.43
C GLY A 113 4.21 -14.19 23.54
N PRO A 114 4.21 -12.84 23.72
CA PRO A 114 3.38 -12.18 24.73
C PRO A 114 1.89 -12.12 24.36
N LEU A 115 1.54 -12.29 23.09
CA LEU A 115 0.17 -12.18 22.60
C LEU A 115 -0.57 -13.49 22.78
N ARG A 116 -1.76 -13.43 23.37
CA ARG A 116 -2.59 -14.61 23.64
C ARG A 116 -3.93 -14.45 22.95
N LEU A 117 -4.21 -15.34 22.01
CA LEU A 117 -5.43 -15.36 21.24
C LEU A 117 -6.42 -16.26 21.97
N ARG A 118 -7.48 -15.72 22.55
CA ARG A 118 -8.49 -16.49 23.27
C ARG A 118 -9.60 -16.91 22.30
N CYS A 119 -9.84 -18.20 22.22
CA CYS A 119 -10.96 -18.79 21.50
C CYS A 119 -11.84 -19.53 22.50
N GLU A 120 -13.04 -18.99 22.76
CA GLU A 120 -14.00 -19.61 23.67
C GLU A 120 -15.06 -20.38 22.89
N TYR A 121 -15.31 -21.62 23.32
CA TYR A 121 -16.37 -22.49 22.81
C TYR A 121 -17.30 -22.89 23.95
N ASP A 122 -18.60 -22.86 23.73
CA ASP A 122 -19.61 -23.36 24.66
C ASP A 122 -19.65 -24.89 24.59
N LEU A 123 -19.42 -25.57 25.71
CA LEU A 123 -19.40 -27.03 25.79
C LEU A 123 -20.73 -27.65 25.35
N ALA A 124 -21.86 -26.99 25.60
CA ALA A 124 -23.18 -27.50 25.22
C ALA A 124 -23.38 -27.56 23.70
N LYS A 125 -22.65 -26.74 22.94
CA LYS A 125 -22.76 -26.63 21.47
C LYS A 125 -21.72 -27.46 20.72
N ILE A 126 -20.75 -28.06 21.43
CA ILE A 126 -19.74 -28.94 20.83
C ILE A 126 -20.38 -30.26 20.41
N ARG A 127 -20.16 -30.65 19.16
CA ARG A 127 -20.66 -31.90 18.56
C ARG A 127 -19.51 -32.73 18.00
N ASN A 128 -19.74 -34.03 17.82
CA ASN A 128 -18.79 -34.94 17.15
C ASN A 128 -17.33 -34.83 17.65
N LEU A 129 -17.14 -34.74 18.97
CA LEU A 129 -15.81 -34.76 19.59
C LEU A 129 -15.16 -36.13 19.34
N ARG A 130 -14.10 -36.15 18.54
CA ARG A 130 -13.51 -37.37 17.99
C ARG A 130 -11.98 -37.28 17.92
N LEU A 131 -11.36 -38.45 17.75
CA LEU A 131 -9.95 -38.60 17.46
C LEU A 131 -9.78 -38.86 15.97
N GLU A 132 -8.96 -38.05 15.30
CA GLU A 132 -8.57 -38.23 13.90
C GLU A 132 -7.10 -38.66 13.84
N VAL A 133 -6.79 -39.64 13.00
CA VAL A 133 -5.39 -40.08 12.81
C VAL A 133 -4.61 -38.94 12.14
N ALA A 134 -3.47 -38.58 12.71
CA ALA A 134 -2.65 -37.51 12.13
C ALA A 134 -1.94 -38.01 10.85
N GLU A 135 -2.35 -37.52 9.68
CA GLU A 135 -1.79 -37.89 8.37
C GLU A 135 -0.25 -37.77 8.27
N ARG A 136 0.36 -36.92 9.11
CA ARG A 136 1.81 -36.59 9.05
C ARG A 136 2.71 -37.55 9.84
N HIS A 137 2.16 -38.34 10.77
CA HIS A 137 2.92 -39.27 11.63
C HIS A 137 2.13 -40.59 11.79
N PRO A 138 2.20 -41.49 10.80
CA PRO A 138 1.26 -42.60 10.61
C PRO A 138 1.40 -43.77 11.61
N LYS A 139 2.21 -43.63 12.67
CA LYS A 139 2.28 -44.61 13.75
C LYS A 139 1.97 -43.90 15.07
N GLU A 140 0.74 -44.13 15.56
CA GLU A 140 0.24 -43.87 16.92
C GLU A 140 -0.19 -42.44 17.32
N THR A 141 -0.02 -41.42 16.48
CA THR A 141 -0.45 -40.05 16.85
C THR A 141 -1.85 -39.69 16.32
N VAL A 142 -2.66 -39.07 17.18
CA VAL A 142 -4.03 -38.63 16.89
C VAL A 142 -4.23 -37.16 17.21
N ARG A 143 -5.25 -36.54 16.62
CA ARG A 143 -5.69 -35.17 16.91
C ARG A 143 -7.12 -35.17 17.44
N ILE A 144 -7.38 -34.26 18.37
CA ILE A 144 -8.73 -34.03 18.89
C ILE A 144 -9.41 -33.02 17.96
N SER A 145 -10.52 -33.45 17.36
CA SER A 145 -11.34 -32.62 16.47
C SER A 145 -12.79 -32.59 16.99
N PHE A 146 -13.45 -31.45 16.81
CA PHE A 146 -14.86 -31.29 17.16
C PHE A 146 -15.58 -30.35 16.20
N ASP A 147 -16.89 -30.55 16.07
CA ASP A 147 -17.75 -29.73 15.24
C ASP A 147 -18.40 -28.64 16.09
N TYR A 148 -18.42 -27.42 15.56
CA TYR A 148 -19.00 -26.25 16.23
C TYR A 148 -19.63 -25.31 15.21
N GLY A 149 -20.93 -25.03 15.37
CA GLY A 149 -21.72 -24.37 14.34
C GLY A 149 -21.64 -25.13 13.01
N ASN A 150 -21.24 -24.44 11.94
CA ASN A 150 -21.17 -24.99 10.58
C ASN A 150 -19.74 -25.39 10.15
N GLY A 151 -18.83 -25.60 11.10
CA GLY A 151 -17.44 -25.94 10.82
C GLY A 151 -16.83 -26.89 11.85
N SER A 152 -15.58 -27.28 11.59
CA SER A 152 -14.78 -28.13 12.49
C SER A 152 -13.58 -27.35 13.05
N SER A 153 -13.19 -27.66 14.29
CA SER A 153 -12.02 -27.13 14.97
C SER A 153 -11.20 -28.24 15.59
N GLY A 154 -9.88 -28.06 15.61
CA GLY A 154 -8.96 -28.97 16.30
C GLY A 154 -8.49 -28.37 17.63
N LEU A 155 -8.16 -29.22 18.58
CA LEU A 155 -7.56 -28.84 19.86
C LEU A 155 -6.12 -29.37 19.95
N GLY A 156 -5.14 -28.46 20.03
CA GLY A 156 -3.73 -28.85 20.11
C GLY A 156 -3.14 -29.33 18.77
N ASP A 157 -1.95 -29.93 18.86
CA ASP A 157 -1.32 -30.67 17.75
C ASP A 157 -1.52 -32.19 17.91
N ALA A 158 -0.93 -32.98 17.00
CA ALA A 158 -0.93 -34.44 17.10
C ALA A 158 -0.25 -34.91 18.41
N MET A 159 -0.88 -35.86 19.09
CA MET A 159 -0.47 -36.35 20.41
C MET A 159 -0.64 -37.87 20.50
N ASP A 160 -0.08 -38.47 21.55
CA ASP A 160 -0.27 -39.89 21.80
C ASP A 160 -1.75 -40.21 22.04
N ARG A 161 -2.21 -41.36 21.54
CA ARG A 161 -3.61 -41.76 21.66
C ARG A 161 -4.08 -41.84 23.11
N ALA A 162 -3.27 -42.35 24.03
CA ALA A 162 -3.64 -42.47 25.44
C ALA A 162 -3.80 -41.09 26.11
N GLU A 163 -2.98 -40.11 25.73
CA GLU A 163 -3.12 -38.73 26.19
C GLU A 163 -4.37 -38.06 25.62
N ALA A 164 -4.63 -38.26 24.32
CA ALA A 164 -5.81 -37.71 23.67
C ALA A 164 -7.12 -38.27 24.24
N GLU A 165 -7.15 -39.56 24.57
CA GLU A 165 -8.30 -40.23 25.21
C GLU A 165 -8.58 -39.65 26.60
N LYS A 166 -7.53 -39.37 27.40
CA LYS A 166 -7.68 -38.68 28.70
C LYS A 166 -8.26 -37.28 28.53
N LEU A 167 -7.75 -36.49 27.58
CA LEU A 167 -8.23 -35.13 27.34
C LEU A 167 -9.68 -35.11 26.85
N ILE A 168 -10.06 -36.00 25.92
CA ILE A 168 -11.45 -36.14 25.48
C ILE A 168 -12.36 -36.56 26.63
N ALA A 169 -11.91 -37.47 27.51
CA ALA A 169 -12.70 -37.88 28.68
C ALA A 169 -12.99 -36.70 29.60
N VAL A 170 -12.01 -35.84 29.88
CA VAL A 170 -12.20 -34.62 30.69
C VAL A 170 -13.19 -33.65 30.01
N ILE A 171 -13.05 -33.42 28.70
CA ILE A 171 -13.97 -32.53 27.96
C ILE A 171 -15.39 -33.11 27.94
N ARG A 172 -15.54 -34.43 27.77
CA ARG A 172 -16.84 -35.11 27.73
C ARG A 172 -17.52 -35.11 29.10
N ASP A 173 -16.77 -35.36 30.17
CA ASP A 173 -17.27 -35.28 31.54
C ASP A 173 -17.72 -33.85 31.88
N ALA A 174 -16.93 -32.84 31.51
CA ALA A 174 -17.33 -31.45 31.65
C ALA A 174 -18.60 -31.12 30.85
N ALA A 175 -18.67 -31.53 29.57
CA ALA A 175 -19.84 -31.32 28.72
C ALA A 175 -21.10 -32.06 29.21
N ALA A 176 -20.95 -33.19 29.90
CA ALA A 176 -22.07 -33.94 30.48
C ALA A 176 -22.66 -33.26 31.72
N ARG A 177 -21.86 -32.47 32.44
CA ARG A 177 -22.30 -31.69 33.62
C ARG A 177 -23.03 -30.39 33.24
N VAL A 178 -22.88 -29.93 32.00
CA VAL A 178 -23.61 -28.77 31.48
C VAL A 178 -25.01 -29.23 31.06
N PRO A 179 -26.09 -28.63 31.59
CA PRO A 179 -27.43 -28.90 31.10
C PRO A 179 -27.45 -28.66 29.60
N ARG A 180 -27.67 -29.72 28.81
CA ARG A 180 -27.92 -29.54 27.38
C ARG A 180 -29.21 -28.75 27.25
N VAL A 181 -29.09 -27.46 26.94
CA VAL A 181 -30.17 -26.79 26.22
C VAL A 181 -30.36 -27.64 24.99
N ALA A 182 -31.51 -28.31 24.89
CA ALA A 182 -31.87 -29.07 23.72
C ALA A 182 -31.51 -28.19 22.53
N ALA A 183 -30.59 -28.65 21.69
CA ALA A 183 -30.46 -28.07 20.37
C ALA A 183 -31.89 -28.06 19.84
N ASP A 184 -32.36 -26.90 19.43
CA ASP A 184 -33.65 -26.78 18.76
C ASP A 184 -33.53 -27.63 17.48
N GLU A 185 -33.79 -28.93 17.60
CA GLU A 185 -33.84 -29.90 16.50
C GLU A 185 -35.09 -29.62 15.64
N THR A 186 -35.96 -28.73 16.10
CA THR A 186 -37.07 -28.11 15.35
C THR A 186 -36.70 -26.82 14.63
N ALA A 187 -35.49 -26.26 14.82
CA ALA A 187 -35.01 -25.19 13.97
C ALA A 187 -34.66 -25.78 12.59
N ALA A 188 -35.68 -25.79 11.72
CA ALA A 188 -35.53 -26.05 10.31
C ALA A 188 -34.27 -25.32 9.80
N PRO A 189 -33.46 -25.96 8.91
CA PRO A 189 -32.34 -25.27 8.29
C PRO A 189 -32.87 -23.92 7.81
N PRO A 190 -32.22 -22.79 8.16
CA PRO A 190 -32.67 -21.49 7.68
C PRO A 190 -32.89 -21.67 6.18
N PRO A 191 -34.09 -21.34 5.67
CA PRO A 191 -34.44 -21.59 4.29
C PRO A 191 -33.24 -21.11 3.47
N ALA A 192 -32.74 -21.99 2.60
CA ALA A 192 -31.66 -21.65 1.70
C ALA A 192 -31.95 -20.24 1.23
N LEU A 193 -31.07 -19.29 1.55
CA LEU A 193 -31.23 -17.91 1.13
C LEU A 193 -31.41 -18.02 -0.37
N GLU A 194 -32.67 -17.95 -0.83
CA GLU A 194 -32.95 -17.75 -2.22
C GLU A 194 -32.04 -16.59 -2.57
N PRO A 195 -31.21 -16.71 -3.62
CA PRO A 195 -30.37 -15.61 -4.02
C PRO A 195 -31.32 -14.44 -4.08
N SER A 196 -31.17 -13.50 -3.14
CA SER A 196 -32.05 -12.37 -3.03
C SER A 196 -31.94 -11.78 -4.41
N ARG A 197 -33.01 -11.95 -5.19
CA ARG A 197 -33.30 -11.05 -6.28
C ARG A 197 -33.60 -9.79 -5.50
N ALA A 198 -32.52 -9.11 -5.08
CA ALA A 198 -32.50 -7.68 -4.95
C ALA A 198 -33.37 -7.24 -6.12
N PRO A 199 -34.46 -6.51 -5.88
CA PRO A 199 -35.21 -5.99 -6.99
C PRO A 199 -34.13 -5.44 -7.91
N LEU A 200 -34.14 -5.88 -9.16
CA LEU A 200 -33.67 -5.02 -10.21
C LEU A 200 -34.47 -3.74 -9.93
N ARG A 201 -33.94 -2.87 -9.06
CA ARG A 201 -33.97 -1.46 -9.26
C ARG A 201 -33.46 -1.45 -10.68
N ALA A 202 -34.41 -1.44 -11.62
CA ALA A 202 -34.22 -0.93 -12.95
C ALA A 202 -33.29 0.22 -12.66
N ARG A 203 -32.02 0.03 -13.01
CA ARG A 203 -30.96 0.98 -12.75
C ARG A 203 -31.54 2.16 -13.47
N ALA A 204 -32.21 3.04 -12.71
CA ALA A 204 -33.02 4.10 -13.27
C ALA A 204 -32.01 4.76 -14.16
N ALA A 205 -32.24 4.64 -15.48
CA ALA A 205 -31.24 5.00 -16.46
C ALA A 205 -30.76 6.34 -15.96
N ALA A 206 -29.47 6.42 -15.58
CA ALA A 206 -28.92 7.65 -15.04
C ALA A 206 -29.43 8.72 -16.02
N PRO A 207 -30.08 9.80 -15.53
CA PRO A 207 -30.62 10.83 -16.41
C PRO A 207 -29.54 11.06 -17.46
N PRO A 208 -29.84 10.96 -18.77
CA PRO A 208 -28.81 10.96 -19.80
C PRO A 208 -27.88 12.10 -19.43
N GLU A 209 -26.62 11.78 -19.09
CA GLU A 209 -25.61 12.79 -18.77
C GLU A 209 -25.80 13.83 -19.85
N ARG A 210 -26.22 15.04 -19.46
CA ARG A 210 -26.31 16.14 -20.42
C ARG A 210 -24.89 16.28 -20.89
N ARG A 211 -24.60 15.72 -22.07
CA ARG A 211 -23.33 15.88 -22.75
C ARG A 211 -23.29 17.35 -23.09
N GLU A 212 -22.75 18.13 -22.17
CA GLU A 212 -22.47 19.53 -22.44
C GLU A 212 -21.50 19.52 -23.64
N PRO A 213 -21.80 20.30 -24.68
CA PRO A 213 -20.92 20.37 -25.82
C PRO A 213 -19.53 20.79 -25.32
N PRO A 214 -18.45 20.20 -25.84
CA PRO A 214 -17.10 20.50 -25.37
C PRO A 214 -16.89 22.02 -25.41
N PRO A 215 -16.31 22.61 -24.36
CA PRO A 215 -16.20 24.05 -24.25
C PRO A 215 -15.56 24.63 -25.51
N PRO A 216 -16.11 25.75 -26.04
CA PRO A 216 -15.52 26.42 -27.20
C PRO A 216 -14.09 26.86 -26.87
N LEU A 217 -13.23 26.93 -27.90
CA LEU A 217 -11.82 27.30 -27.76
C LEU A 217 -11.61 28.67 -27.08
N ALA A 218 -12.63 29.54 -27.13
CA ALA A 218 -12.64 30.86 -26.50
C ALA A 218 -13.26 30.90 -25.10
N SER A 219 -13.56 29.74 -24.47
CA SER A 219 -14.03 29.72 -23.08
C SER A 219 -12.95 30.26 -22.12
N PRO A 220 -13.32 30.96 -21.03
CA PRO A 220 -12.34 31.52 -20.09
C PRO A 220 -11.38 30.48 -19.51
N SER A 221 -11.85 29.24 -19.30
CA SER A 221 -11.02 28.11 -18.85
C SER A 221 -10.04 27.64 -19.92
N THR A 222 -10.46 27.58 -21.19
CA THR A 222 -9.56 27.20 -22.30
C THR A 222 -8.54 28.30 -22.59
N LEU A 223 -8.94 29.58 -22.49
CA LEU A 223 -8.02 30.71 -22.63
C LEU A 223 -7.01 30.78 -21.48
N ALA A 224 -7.43 30.50 -20.24
CA ALA A 224 -6.51 30.37 -19.11
C ALA A 224 -5.52 29.20 -19.30
N LEU A 225 -5.98 28.06 -19.85
CA LEU A 225 -5.13 26.92 -20.16
C LEU A 225 -4.11 27.24 -21.27
N ILE A 226 -4.54 27.92 -22.34
CA ILE A 226 -3.66 28.37 -23.41
C ILE A 226 -2.65 29.38 -22.85
N GLY A 227 -3.11 30.36 -22.05
CA GLY A 227 -2.24 31.34 -21.40
C GLY A 227 -1.19 30.70 -20.50
N ALA A 228 -1.58 29.70 -19.70
CA ALA A 228 -0.64 28.95 -18.86
C ALA A 228 0.40 28.18 -19.69
N ASN A 229 0.01 27.59 -20.82
CA ASN A 229 0.93 26.90 -21.73
C ASN A 229 1.83 27.86 -22.55
N LEU A 230 1.53 29.15 -22.59
CA LEU A 230 2.38 30.19 -23.19
C LEU A 230 3.43 30.73 -22.20
N VAL A 231 3.33 30.46 -20.90
CA VAL A 231 4.33 30.90 -19.91
C VAL A 231 5.75 30.42 -20.23
N PRO A 232 5.98 29.13 -20.58
CA PRO A 232 7.31 28.69 -21.00
C PRO A 232 7.82 29.40 -22.27
N LEU A 233 6.92 29.71 -23.21
CA LEU A 233 7.27 30.47 -24.41
C LEU A 233 7.70 31.90 -24.05
N ALA A 234 6.94 32.56 -23.19
CA ALA A 234 7.28 33.89 -22.69
C ALA A 234 8.61 33.87 -21.92
N GLY A 235 8.87 32.84 -21.11
CA GLY A 235 10.15 32.66 -20.43
C GLY A 235 11.32 32.57 -21.41
N VAL A 236 11.16 31.87 -22.52
CA VAL A 236 12.22 31.77 -23.54
C VAL A 236 12.40 33.09 -24.29
N LEU A 237 11.32 33.79 -24.61
CA LEU A 237 11.36 35.03 -25.42
C LEU A 237 11.78 36.27 -24.63
N PHE A 238 11.47 36.33 -23.34
CA PHE A 238 11.66 37.54 -22.52
C PHE A 238 12.57 37.36 -21.31
N LEU A 239 12.82 36.11 -20.88
CA LEU A 239 13.62 35.80 -19.68
C LEU A 239 14.84 34.90 -20.01
N ASP A 240 15.17 34.77 -21.30
CA ASP A 240 16.29 33.96 -21.82
C ASP A 240 16.29 32.50 -21.35
N TRP A 241 15.09 31.93 -21.10
CA TRP A 241 15.02 30.56 -20.62
C TRP A 241 15.59 29.58 -21.62
N LYS A 242 16.42 28.67 -21.11
CA LYS A 242 16.98 27.58 -21.91
C LYS A 242 15.99 26.43 -22.02
N LEU A 243 16.15 25.61 -23.06
CA LEU A 243 15.34 24.39 -23.24
C LEU A 243 15.35 23.49 -21.98
N GLY A 244 16.53 23.30 -21.37
CA GLY A 244 16.66 22.52 -20.14
C GLY A 244 15.81 23.05 -18.99
N GLU A 245 15.73 24.38 -18.83
CA GLU A 245 14.92 25.03 -17.79
C GLU A 245 13.42 24.82 -18.02
N VAL A 246 12.97 24.91 -19.27
CA VAL A 246 11.58 24.60 -19.65
C VAL A 246 11.23 23.15 -19.36
N MET A 247 12.12 22.22 -19.71
CA MET A 247 11.93 20.78 -19.43
C MET A 247 11.89 20.51 -17.92
N VAL A 248 12.75 21.16 -17.14
CA VAL A 248 12.75 21.08 -15.67
C VAL A 248 11.47 21.66 -15.09
N LEU A 249 10.92 22.75 -15.64
CA LEU A 249 9.65 23.30 -15.18
C LEU A 249 8.48 22.34 -15.41
N PHE A 250 8.41 21.69 -16.58
CA PHE A 250 7.40 20.66 -16.86
C PHE A 250 7.57 19.43 -15.97
N TRP A 251 8.81 19.03 -15.69
CA TRP A 251 9.10 17.99 -14.71
C TRP A 251 8.66 18.41 -13.29
N ALA A 252 8.94 19.64 -12.87
CA ALA A 252 8.63 20.14 -11.55
C ALA A 252 7.12 20.28 -11.32
N GLU A 253 6.33 20.56 -12.36
CA GLU A 253 4.87 20.48 -12.31
C GLU A 253 4.40 19.11 -11.81
N SER A 254 5.06 18.03 -12.25
CA SER A 254 4.75 16.67 -11.79
C SER A 254 5.10 16.45 -10.32
N ALA A 255 6.18 17.08 -9.83
CA ALA A 255 6.53 17.05 -8.41
C ALA A 255 5.48 17.80 -7.57
N VAL A 256 4.99 18.95 -8.04
CA VAL A 256 3.90 19.72 -7.41
C VAL A 256 2.60 18.89 -7.37
N ILE A 257 2.23 18.23 -8.46
CA ILE A 257 1.08 17.32 -8.50
C ILE A 257 1.26 16.19 -7.49
N GLY A 258 2.44 15.58 -7.43
CA GLY A 258 2.78 14.54 -6.45
C GLY A 258 2.64 15.03 -5.01
N PHE A 259 3.11 16.24 -4.71
CA PHE A 259 2.95 16.87 -3.38
C PHE A 259 1.47 17.00 -2.99
N TRP A 260 0.65 17.59 -3.86
CA TRP A 260 -0.78 17.72 -3.57
C TRP A 260 -1.46 16.35 -3.49
N ASN A 261 -0.99 15.35 -4.25
CA ASN A 261 -1.50 13.98 -4.14
C ASN A 261 -1.20 13.34 -2.79
N VAL A 262 -0.07 13.65 -2.15
CA VAL A 262 0.20 13.19 -0.77
C VAL A 262 -0.85 13.72 0.20
N ILE A 263 -1.23 14.99 0.06
CA ILE A 263 -2.28 15.60 0.88
C ILE A 263 -3.64 14.95 0.58
N LYS A 264 -3.97 14.72 -0.70
CA LYS A 264 -5.18 13.98 -1.10
C LYS A 264 -5.22 12.56 -0.51
N LEU A 265 -4.10 11.85 -0.53
CA LEU A 265 -3.97 10.53 0.10
C LEU A 265 -4.18 10.59 1.61
N ALA A 266 -3.73 11.65 2.30
CA ALA A 266 -4.00 11.84 3.72
C ALA A 266 -5.51 11.97 4.03
N VAL A 267 -6.24 12.67 3.17
CA VAL A 267 -7.71 12.84 3.28
C VAL A 267 -8.44 11.50 3.09
N VAL A 268 -8.08 10.72 2.08
CA VAL A 268 -8.78 9.46 1.72
C VAL A 268 -8.36 8.30 2.62
N ALA A 269 -7.06 8.12 2.85
CA ALA A 269 -6.51 6.98 3.58
C ALA A 269 -6.53 7.14 5.10
N LYS A 270 -6.76 8.37 5.61
CA LYS A 270 -6.81 8.67 7.05
C LYS A 270 -5.58 8.11 7.79
N TRP A 271 -5.78 7.28 8.82
CA TRP A 271 -4.68 6.62 9.54
C TRP A 271 -3.77 5.77 8.66
N ALA A 272 -4.29 5.16 7.58
CA ALA A 272 -3.46 4.37 6.67
C ALA A 272 -2.49 5.24 5.85
N ALA A 273 -2.68 6.56 5.80
CA ALA A 273 -1.77 7.48 5.12
C ALA A 273 -0.34 7.43 5.67
N ILE A 274 -0.15 7.09 6.95
CA ILE A 274 1.19 6.89 7.54
C ILE A 274 1.99 5.80 6.82
N PHE A 275 1.33 4.83 6.20
CA PHE A 275 1.98 3.77 5.43
C PHE A 275 1.97 4.07 3.94
N VAL A 276 0.85 4.57 3.42
CA VAL A 276 0.66 4.77 1.98
C VAL A 276 1.40 6.00 1.46
N ALA A 277 1.43 7.11 2.21
CA ALA A 277 2.08 8.33 1.76
C ALA A 277 3.61 8.17 1.64
N PRO A 278 4.34 7.59 2.61
CA PRO A 278 5.77 7.33 2.42
C PRO A 278 6.04 6.40 1.24
N PHE A 279 5.26 5.32 1.10
CA PHE A 279 5.38 4.42 -0.06
C PHE A 279 5.22 5.19 -1.38
N PHE A 280 4.18 6.03 -1.47
CA PHE A 280 3.95 6.87 -2.64
C PHE A 280 5.15 7.80 -2.87
N VAL A 281 5.59 8.55 -1.86
CA VAL A 281 6.70 9.52 -1.98
C VAL A 281 7.96 8.87 -2.51
N GLY A 282 8.34 7.69 -2.03
CA GLY A 282 9.59 7.10 -2.51
C GLY A 282 9.46 6.31 -3.81
N HIS A 283 8.34 5.63 -4.08
CA HIS A 283 8.13 5.02 -5.39
C HIS A 283 7.99 6.08 -6.49
N PHE A 284 7.13 7.08 -6.26
CA PHE A 284 6.93 8.21 -7.16
C PHE A 284 8.19 9.07 -7.28
N GLY A 285 8.82 9.38 -6.14
CA GLY A 285 10.04 10.17 -6.06
C GLY A 285 11.23 9.50 -6.73
N GLY A 286 11.36 8.18 -6.63
CA GLY A 286 12.42 7.44 -7.33
C GLY A 286 12.29 7.52 -8.84
N PHE A 287 11.07 7.35 -9.38
CA PHE A 287 10.81 7.56 -10.80
C PHE A 287 11.10 9.01 -11.24
N MET A 288 10.64 9.98 -10.45
CA MET A 288 10.88 11.40 -10.70
C MET A 288 12.38 11.76 -10.66
N ALA A 289 13.14 11.20 -9.71
CA ALA A 289 14.58 11.41 -9.58
C ALA A 289 15.34 10.83 -10.79
N GLY A 290 15.00 9.61 -11.22
CA GLY A 290 15.60 9.02 -12.42
C GLY A 290 15.35 9.87 -13.67
N HIS A 291 14.14 10.39 -13.85
CA HIS A 291 13.86 11.28 -14.97
C HIS A 291 14.52 12.66 -14.83
N PHE A 292 14.62 13.20 -13.61
CA PHE A 292 15.34 14.45 -13.37
C PHE A 292 16.81 14.32 -13.74
N LEU A 293 17.46 13.21 -13.39
CA LEU A 293 18.84 12.94 -13.78
C LEU A 293 18.99 12.92 -15.31
N PHE A 294 18.03 12.31 -16.02
CA PHE A 294 18.00 12.36 -17.49
C PHE A 294 17.91 13.81 -18.00
N ILE A 295 16.95 14.61 -17.52
CA ILE A 295 16.81 16.00 -17.96
C ILE A 295 18.07 16.81 -17.64
N TYR A 296 18.59 16.67 -16.42
CA TYR A 296 19.75 17.40 -15.94
C TYR A 296 20.99 17.08 -16.77
N TYR A 297 21.39 15.81 -16.91
CA TYR A 297 22.62 15.46 -17.62
C TYR A 297 22.54 15.69 -19.12
N PHE A 298 21.37 15.51 -19.75
CA PHE A 298 21.24 15.66 -21.20
C PHE A 298 20.96 17.11 -21.65
N PHE A 299 20.24 17.92 -20.86
CA PHE A 299 19.73 19.22 -21.31
C PHE A 299 20.13 20.41 -20.46
N VAL A 300 20.40 20.23 -19.17
CA VAL A 300 20.85 21.31 -18.28
C VAL A 300 22.36 21.42 -18.30
N ARG A 301 23.04 20.33 -17.94
CA ARG A 301 24.49 20.21 -18.07
C ARG A 301 24.89 20.04 -19.54
N GLY A 302 24.18 19.17 -20.25
CA GLY A 302 24.50 18.82 -21.63
C GLY A 302 25.59 17.75 -21.74
N LEU A 303 25.48 16.91 -22.78
CA LEU A 303 26.43 15.81 -23.02
C LEU A 303 27.85 16.29 -23.34
N ASP A 304 27.98 17.49 -23.92
CA ASP A 304 29.24 18.07 -24.36
C ASP A 304 29.90 18.96 -23.28
N ALA A 305 29.39 18.94 -22.04
CA ALA A 305 29.90 19.78 -20.96
C ALA A 305 31.37 19.44 -20.63
N ALA A 306 32.26 20.40 -20.87
CA ALA A 306 33.67 20.30 -20.50
C ALA A 306 33.89 20.78 -19.05
N GLY A 307 34.73 20.06 -18.30
CA GLY A 307 35.12 20.41 -16.92
C GLY A 307 34.31 19.71 -15.82
N PRO A 308 34.73 19.86 -14.55
CA PRO A 308 34.08 19.21 -13.42
C PRO A 308 32.62 19.65 -13.26
N GLU A 309 31.79 18.77 -12.71
CA GLU A 309 30.41 19.12 -12.35
C GLU A 309 30.42 20.17 -11.22
N PRO A 310 29.58 21.22 -11.31
CA PRO A 310 29.36 22.10 -10.16
C PRO A 310 28.91 21.29 -8.95
N GLY A 311 29.30 21.73 -7.75
CA GLY A 311 28.82 21.11 -6.52
C GLY A 311 27.29 21.10 -6.50
N VAL A 312 26.70 20.01 -5.99
CA VAL A 312 25.24 19.75 -6.04
C VAL A 312 24.37 20.96 -5.68
N TRP A 313 24.72 21.70 -4.62
CA TRP A 313 23.92 22.83 -4.16
C TRP A 313 23.97 24.00 -5.14
N ASN A 314 25.13 24.28 -5.71
CA ASN A 314 25.29 25.33 -6.73
C ASN A 314 24.51 24.94 -7.99
N ALA A 315 24.66 23.70 -8.45
CA ALA A 315 23.92 23.20 -9.62
C ALA A 315 22.40 23.32 -9.45
N LEU A 316 21.87 22.98 -8.26
CA LEU A 316 20.44 23.08 -7.99
C LEU A 316 19.98 24.53 -7.80
N LEU A 317 20.75 25.37 -7.11
CA LEU A 317 20.42 26.79 -6.94
C LEU A 317 20.41 27.53 -8.27
N ASP A 318 21.43 27.33 -9.11
CA ASP A 318 21.50 27.96 -10.43
C ASP A 318 20.34 27.53 -11.33
N LEU A 319 19.91 26.26 -11.23
CA LEU A 319 18.79 25.73 -11.99
C LEU A 319 17.42 26.22 -11.50
N PHE A 320 17.20 26.21 -10.18
CA PHE A 320 15.87 26.45 -9.62
C PHE A 320 15.62 27.91 -9.22
N ALA A 321 16.66 28.70 -8.95
CA ALA A 321 16.48 30.11 -8.60
C ALA A 321 15.75 30.89 -9.71
N PRO A 322 16.09 30.81 -11.01
CA PRO A 322 15.33 31.52 -12.04
C PRO A 322 13.87 31.06 -12.18
N LEU A 323 13.59 29.80 -11.80
CA LEU A 323 12.29 29.16 -11.97
C LEU A 323 11.33 29.39 -10.80
N TRP A 324 11.79 29.96 -9.68
CA TRP A 324 11.01 30.09 -8.46
C TRP A 324 9.62 30.76 -8.66
N PRO A 325 9.45 31.82 -9.48
CA PRO A 325 8.15 32.45 -9.65
C PRO A 325 7.15 31.52 -10.36
N ALA A 326 7.61 30.81 -11.38
CA ALA A 326 6.80 29.87 -12.15
C ALA A 326 6.43 28.64 -11.29
N LEU A 327 7.37 28.13 -10.50
CA LEU A 327 7.12 27.04 -9.55
C LEU A 327 6.08 27.45 -8.50
N MET A 328 6.19 28.67 -7.96
CA MET A 328 5.22 29.19 -7.01
C MET A 328 3.83 29.34 -7.65
N ALA A 329 3.75 29.85 -8.88
CA ALA A 329 2.50 29.95 -9.62
C ALA A 329 1.85 28.57 -9.86
N LEU A 330 2.64 27.55 -10.25
CA LEU A 330 2.17 26.17 -10.40
C LEU A 330 1.67 25.62 -9.06
N PHE A 331 2.43 25.83 -7.98
CA PHE A 331 2.06 25.37 -6.65
C PHE A 331 0.74 25.98 -6.17
N ILE A 332 0.57 27.29 -6.33
CA ILE A 332 -0.67 28.02 -5.99
C ILE A 332 -1.82 27.53 -6.87
N SER A 333 -1.64 27.41 -8.18
CA SER A 333 -2.67 26.94 -9.11
C SER A 333 -3.21 25.55 -8.72
N HIS A 334 -2.32 24.62 -8.43
CA HIS A 334 -2.69 23.28 -7.96
C HIS A 334 -3.33 23.30 -6.56
N GLY A 335 -2.87 24.18 -5.68
CA GLY A 335 -3.47 24.37 -4.36
C GLY A 335 -4.89 24.92 -4.43
N VAL A 336 -5.15 25.90 -5.28
CA VAL A 336 -6.51 26.42 -5.53
C VAL A 336 -7.41 25.31 -6.04
N SER A 337 -6.94 24.47 -6.98
CA SER A 337 -7.69 23.31 -7.47
C SER A 337 -7.97 22.29 -6.35
N PHE A 338 -7.00 22.04 -5.46
CA PHE A 338 -7.21 21.18 -4.30
C PHE A 338 -8.31 21.72 -3.37
N PHE A 339 -8.27 23.00 -2.99
CA PHE A 339 -9.27 23.54 -2.07
C PHE A 339 -10.66 23.70 -2.72
N THR A 340 -10.72 24.17 -3.97
CA THR A 340 -12.01 24.46 -4.65
C THR A 340 -12.67 23.21 -5.22
N ASN A 341 -11.92 22.35 -5.90
CA ASN A 341 -12.46 21.17 -6.55
C ASN A 341 -12.41 19.96 -5.62
N TYR A 342 -11.22 19.59 -5.15
CA TYR A 342 -11.07 18.35 -4.39
C TYR A 342 -11.84 18.37 -3.06
N ILE A 343 -11.64 19.42 -2.26
CA ILE A 343 -12.35 19.61 -0.99
C ILE A 343 -13.74 20.20 -1.21
N GLY A 344 -13.84 21.34 -1.93
CA GLY A 344 -15.09 22.07 -2.11
C GLY A 344 -16.19 21.29 -2.84
N ARG A 345 -15.85 20.61 -3.95
CA ARG A 345 -16.79 19.75 -4.70
C ARG A 345 -16.86 18.31 -4.17
N ARG A 346 -16.12 18.01 -3.08
CA ARG A 346 -16.10 16.71 -2.40
C ARG A 346 -15.68 15.53 -3.30
N GLU A 347 -14.76 15.76 -4.24
CA GLU A 347 -14.23 14.70 -5.11
C GLU A 347 -13.61 13.55 -4.31
N TYR A 348 -13.07 13.84 -3.12
CA TYR A 348 -12.52 12.83 -2.21
C TYR A 348 -13.52 11.74 -1.79
N LEU A 349 -14.83 11.99 -1.86
CA LEU A 349 -15.86 10.99 -1.53
C LEU A 349 -15.97 9.88 -2.57
N GLY A 350 -15.60 10.16 -3.83
CA GLY A 350 -15.61 9.18 -4.92
C GLY A 350 -14.29 8.43 -5.10
N MET A 351 -13.29 8.71 -4.27
CA MET A 351 -11.94 8.18 -4.40
C MET A 351 -11.66 7.12 -3.35
N ASP A 352 -11.08 6.00 -3.76
CA ASP A 352 -10.42 5.06 -2.86
C ASP A 352 -8.90 5.29 -2.88
N THR A 353 -8.21 4.74 -1.88
CA THR A 353 -6.75 4.91 -1.73
C THR A 353 -5.99 4.44 -2.97
N LYS A 354 -6.42 3.34 -3.60
CA LYS A 354 -5.76 2.76 -4.76
C LYS A 354 -5.88 3.66 -5.98
N THR A 355 -7.07 4.20 -6.23
CA THR A 355 -7.32 5.11 -7.36
C THR A 355 -6.58 6.43 -7.17
N GLN A 356 -6.64 7.00 -5.97
CA GLN A 356 -5.94 8.25 -5.65
C GLN A 356 -4.42 8.12 -5.83
N MET A 357 -3.86 6.98 -5.43
CA MET A 357 -2.43 6.70 -5.59
C MET A 357 -1.99 6.63 -7.07
N GLY A 358 -2.86 6.15 -7.95
CA GLY A 358 -2.62 6.03 -9.39
C GLY A 358 -2.89 7.29 -10.21
N GLU A 359 -3.57 8.29 -9.62
CA GLU A 359 -4.09 9.46 -10.35
C GLU A 359 -2.99 10.28 -11.04
N PRO A 360 -1.86 10.62 -10.37
CA PRO A 360 -0.80 11.41 -11.00
C PRO A 360 -0.15 10.73 -12.22
N TYR A 361 -0.04 9.40 -12.22
CA TYR A 361 0.73 8.67 -13.23
C TYR A 361 0.22 8.88 -14.65
N LYS A 362 -1.10 9.04 -14.83
CA LYS A 362 -1.69 9.24 -16.16
C LYS A 362 -1.16 10.51 -16.82
N ARG A 363 -1.16 11.62 -16.09
CA ARG A 363 -0.67 12.92 -16.58
C ARG A 363 0.84 12.92 -16.75
N ILE A 364 1.53 12.26 -15.82
CA ILE A 364 2.98 12.26 -15.74
C ILE A 364 3.61 11.42 -16.85
N ILE A 365 3.04 10.24 -17.16
CA ILE A 365 3.51 9.41 -18.28
C ILE A 365 3.40 10.19 -19.60
N VAL A 366 2.28 10.88 -19.85
CA VAL A 366 2.12 11.70 -21.06
C VAL A 366 3.16 12.82 -21.12
N MET A 367 3.38 13.50 -19.99
CA MET A 367 4.39 14.54 -19.90
C MET A 367 5.81 13.99 -20.12
N HIS A 368 6.16 12.86 -19.51
CA HIS A 368 7.48 12.22 -19.65
C HIS A 368 7.72 11.78 -21.09
N LEU A 369 6.74 11.14 -21.73
CA LEU A 369 6.82 10.79 -23.14
C LEU A 369 7.01 12.03 -24.02
N THR A 370 6.30 13.12 -23.72
CA THR A 370 6.45 14.39 -24.42
C THR A 370 7.88 14.95 -24.27
N ILE A 371 8.42 14.98 -23.06
CA ILE A 371 9.78 15.44 -22.76
C ILE A 371 10.83 14.55 -23.43
N ILE A 372 10.68 13.22 -23.35
CA ILE A 372 11.65 12.26 -23.92
C ILE A 372 11.63 12.33 -25.45
N LEU A 373 10.46 12.35 -26.08
CA LEU A 373 10.34 12.44 -27.54
C LEU A 373 10.80 13.80 -28.05
N GLY A 374 10.34 14.89 -27.43
CA GLY A 374 10.76 16.23 -27.77
C GLY A 374 12.27 16.40 -27.58
N GLY A 375 12.80 15.93 -26.45
CA GLY A 375 14.21 15.92 -26.12
C GLY A 375 15.07 15.09 -27.09
N GLY A 376 14.64 13.88 -27.45
CA GLY A 376 15.33 13.04 -28.42
C GLY A 376 15.41 13.70 -29.80
N LEU A 377 14.33 14.34 -30.24
CA LEU A 377 14.31 15.10 -31.49
C LEU A 377 15.28 16.29 -31.44
N THR A 378 15.44 16.98 -30.30
CA THR A 378 16.43 18.09 -30.20
C THR A 378 17.84 17.59 -30.44
N MET A 379 18.16 16.41 -29.91
CA MET A 379 19.50 15.83 -30.03
C MET A 379 19.81 15.46 -31.47
N ILE A 380 18.82 14.94 -32.19
CA ILE A 380 18.96 14.55 -33.60
C ILE A 380 19.10 15.79 -34.49
N PHE A 381 18.20 16.76 -34.35
CA PHE A 381 18.13 17.91 -35.27
C PHE A 381 19.05 19.06 -34.88
N ARG A 382 19.60 19.10 -33.66
CA ARG A 382 20.45 20.18 -33.10
C ARG A 382 19.85 21.58 -33.24
N ILE A 383 18.52 21.70 -33.34
CA ILE A 383 17.79 22.97 -33.42
C ILE A 383 16.89 23.10 -32.17
N PRO A 384 17.36 23.75 -31.09
CA PRO A 384 16.62 23.85 -29.83
C PRO A 384 15.25 24.53 -29.96
N ALA A 385 15.13 25.51 -30.86
CA ALA A 385 13.89 26.26 -31.07
C ALA A 385 12.75 25.41 -31.67
N ALA A 386 13.06 24.55 -32.64
CA ALA A 386 12.07 23.67 -33.28
C ALA A 386 11.49 22.66 -32.29
N ALA A 387 12.33 22.16 -31.39
CA ALA A 387 11.91 21.24 -30.36
C ALA A 387 11.14 21.89 -29.21
N LEU A 388 11.50 23.11 -28.81
CA LEU A 388 10.72 23.88 -27.87
C LEU A 388 9.31 24.13 -28.42
N LEU A 389 9.19 24.57 -29.68
CA LEU A 389 7.90 24.75 -30.35
C LEU A 389 7.11 23.45 -30.41
N LEU A 390 7.76 22.32 -30.73
CA LEU A 390 7.12 21.01 -30.74
C LEU A 390 6.68 20.55 -29.34
N LEU A 391 7.50 20.74 -28.31
CA LEU A 391 7.17 20.41 -26.92
C LEU A 391 5.97 21.21 -26.44
N ILE A 392 5.96 22.52 -26.69
CA ILE A 392 4.84 23.39 -26.35
C ILE A 392 3.59 22.98 -27.14
N ALA A 393 3.71 22.69 -28.44
CA ALA A 393 2.60 22.24 -29.26
C ALA A 393 2.02 20.90 -28.78
N LEU A 394 2.87 19.91 -28.50
CA LEU A 394 2.46 18.59 -28.03
C LEU A 394 1.84 18.67 -26.63
N LYS A 395 2.42 19.45 -25.71
CA LYS A 395 1.86 19.69 -24.38
C LYS A 395 0.51 20.41 -24.48
N THR A 396 0.43 21.48 -25.26
CA THR A 396 -0.84 22.20 -25.47
C THR A 396 -1.91 21.30 -26.08
N ALA A 397 -1.56 20.47 -27.06
CA ALA A 397 -2.49 19.54 -27.69
C ALA A 397 -2.99 18.46 -26.71
N THR A 398 -2.10 17.90 -25.89
CA THR A 398 -2.45 16.88 -24.88
C THR A 398 -3.28 17.45 -23.75
N ASP A 399 -2.92 18.63 -23.22
CA ASP A 399 -3.70 19.33 -22.21
C ASP A 399 -5.09 19.72 -22.75
N LEU A 400 -5.16 20.21 -23.99
CA LEU A 400 -6.44 20.55 -24.63
C LEU A 400 -7.31 19.31 -24.88
N TYR A 401 -6.72 18.19 -25.30
CA TYR A 401 -7.42 16.91 -25.45
C TYR A 401 -7.96 16.41 -24.10
N ALA A 402 -7.15 16.46 -23.05
CA ALA A 402 -7.55 16.06 -21.70
C ALA A 402 -8.68 16.95 -21.17
N HIS A 403 -8.54 18.28 -21.29
CA HIS A 403 -9.55 19.25 -20.86
C HIS A 403 -10.90 19.03 -21.55
N ARG A 404 -10.89 18.79 -22.88
CA ARG A 404 -12.11 18.50 -23.66
C ARG A 404 -12.74 17.16 -23.29
N LYS A 405 -11.95 16.14 -23.03
CA LYS A 405 -12.44 14.81 -22.65
C LYS A 405 -13.09 14.83 -21.27
N GLU A 406 -12.53 15.60 -20.33
CA GLU A 406 -13.03 15.73 -18.97
C GLU A 406 -14.36 16.48 -18.90
N HIS A 407 -14.58 17.48 -19.77
CA HIS A 407 -15.84 18.23 -19.87
C HIS A 407 -16.87 17.58 -20.81
N SER A 408 -16.55 16.41 -21.39
CA SER A 408 -17.46 15.61 -22.22
C SER A 408 -18.07 14.41 -21.49
N ARG A 409 -17.71 14.23 -20.21
CA ARG A 409 -18.34 13.32 -19.25
C ARG A 409 -19.30 14.13 -18.40
#